data_AF-A0A8B5XBT2-F1
#
_entry.id   AF-A0A8B5XBT2-F1
#
_cell.length_a   1.000
_cell.length_b   1.000
_cell.length_c   1.000
_cell.angle_alpha   90.00
_cell.angle_beta   90.00
_cell.angle_gamma   90.00
#
_symmetry.space_group_name_H-M   'P 1'
#
loop_
_entity.id
_entity.type
_entity.pdbx_description
1 polymer ?
#
loop_
_entity_poly.entity_id
_entity_poly.type
_entity_poly.pdbx_seq_one_letter_code
_entity_poly.pdbx_strand_id
1 'polypeptide(L)'
;MNSENSLPRTIIDEPNRGRVEIWPLPADETFLWNLLKPLFEEHWDQITFGPLLLGAAWEVRAANAPTRVTLNNGYLTIDFGLWHFHLCIGAFGGAEPESARLRRTARVELYRSLNKEDQPVSWGLRMYNHEGTQQMTVLLPNPLLTPEQNIAETPDWSRLALWDQLRKQYLDLDPDPVDRSSPGYNRA
;
A
#
# COMPACT_ATOMS: atom_id res chain seq x y z
N MET A 1 -25.62 -0.93 7.83
CA MET A 1 -25.85 -2.02 6.85
C MET A 1 -24.86 -1.74 5.71
N ASN A 2 -23.77 -2.45 5.49
CA ASN A 2 -23.47 -3.89 5.62
C ASN A 2 -22.10 -4.12 6.26
N SER A 3 -22.01 -4.93 7.31
CA SER A 3 -20.76 -5.31 8.00
C SER A 3 -20.50 -6.81 7.88
N GLU A 4 -20.59 -7.38 6.68
CA GLU A 4 -20.42 -8.82 6.43
C GLU A 4 -19.34 -9.15 5.38
N ASN A 5 -18.46 -8.22 5.02
CA ASN A 5 -17.42 -8.48 4.02
C ASN A 5 -16.00 -8.03 4.40
N SER A 6 -15.74 -7.71 5.68
CA SER A 6 -14.36 -7.48 6.10
C SER A 6 -13.66 -8.83 6.30
N LEU A 7 -12.65 -9.08 5.47
CA LEU A 7 -11.75 -10.21 5.65
C LEU A 7 -11.05 -10.07 7.03
N PRO A 8 -10.85 -11.16 7.76
CA PRO A 8 -10.35 -11.09 9.13
C PRO A 8 -8.95 -10.48 9.15
N ARG A 9 -8.71 -9.53 10.07
CA ARG A 9 -7.35 -9.06 10.36
C ARG A 9 -6.50 -10.21 10.88
N THR A 10 -5.22 -10.25 10.52
CA THR A 10 -4.29 -11.29 10.98
C THR A 10 -2.94 -10.69 11.34
N ILE A 11 -2.23 -11.31 12.28
CA ILE A 11 -0.81 -11.04 12.53
C ILE A 11 -0.04 -12.27 12.07
N ILE A 12 0.96 -12.07 11.23
CA ILE A 12 1.81 -13.15 10.70
C ILE A 12 3.28 -12.80 10.88
N ASP A 13 4.12 -13.84 10.97
CA ASP A 13 5.57 -13.72 10.84
C ASP A 13 5.96 -13.88 9.36
N GLU A 14 6.47 -12.80 8.77
CA GLU A 14 6.98 -12.83 7.40
C GLU A 14 8.50 -13.05 7.38
N PRO A 15 8.98 -14.05 6.62
CA PRO A 15 10.41 -14.25 6.43
C PRO A 15 11.10 -12.96 5.97
N ASN A 16 12.18 -12.59 6.65
CA ASN A 16 13.00 -11.38 6.38
C ASN A 16 12.32 -10.03 6.64
N ARG A 17 11.05 -10.00 7.07
CA ARG A 17 10.32 -8.75 7.37
C ARG A 17 9.86 -8.64 8.81
N GLY A 18 9.75 -9.77 9.52
CA GLY A 18 9.30 -9.83 10.90
C GLY A 18 7.79 -9.89 11.01
N ARG A 19 7.25 -9.42 12.14
CA ARG A 19 5.81 -9.47 12.41
C ARG A 19 5.07 -8.38 11.64
N VAL A 20 3.99 -8.77 10.98
CA VAL A 20 3.14 -7.86 10.19
C VAL A 20 1.69 -8.11 10.58
N GLU A 21 0.98 -7.03 10.88
CA GLU A 21 -0.48 -7.04 10.99
C GLU A 21 -1.11 -6.61 9.67
N ILE A 22 -2.11 -7.37 9.22
CA ILE A 22 -2.67 -7.33 7.88
C ILE A 22 -4.19 -7.15 7.96
N TRP A 23 -4.70 -6.26 7.12
CA TRP A 23 -6.12 -6.09 6.82
C TRP A 23 -6.33 -6.35 5.33
N PRO A 24 -6.84 -7.54 4.95
CA PRO A 24 -7.07 -7.85 3.55
C PRO A 24 -8.19 -6.99 2.98
N LEU A 25 -8.06 -6.59 1.73
CA LEU A 25 -9.04 -5.79 1.00
C LEU A 25 -9.56 -6.57 -0.23
N PRO A 26 -10.74 -6.22 -0.77
CA PRO A 26 -11.22 -6.74 -2.04
C PRO A 26 -10.23 -6.44 -3.19
N ALA A 27 -10.05 -7.40 -4.11
CA ALA A 27 -9.13 -7.28 -5.23
C ALA A 27 -9.84 -7.15 -6.59
N ASP A 28 -11.13 -6.83 -6.61
CA ASP A 28 -11.84 -6.56 -7.87
C ASP A 28 -11.47 -5.19 -8.45
N GLU A 29 -11.60 -5.06 -9.78
CA GLU A 29 -11.16 -3.89 -10.54
C GLU A 29 -11.79 -2.58 -10.06
N THR A 30 -13.07 -2.61 -9.70
CA THR A 30 -13.81 -1.42 -9.23
C THR A 30 -13.27 -0.95 -7.89
N PHE A 31 -13.08 -1.88 -6.95
CA PHE A 31 -12.51 -1.58 -5.65
C PHE A 31 -11.10 -1.01 -5.77
N LEU A 32 -10.23 -1.68 -6.55
CA LEU A 32 -8.84 -1.25 -6.75
C LEU A 32 -8.73 0.11 -7.44
N TRP A 33 -9.60 0.40 -8.40
CA TRP A 33 -9.69 1.73 -9.01
C TRP A 33 -10.02 2.82 -7.99
N ASN A 34 -11.06 2.59 -7.17
CA ASN A 34 -11.49 3.55 -6.15
C ASN A 34 -10.43 3.75 -5.06
N LEU A 35 -9.64 2.71 -4.75
CA LEU A 35 -8.53 2.78 -3.80
C LEU A 35 -7.32 3.54 -4.39
N LEU A 36 -6.89 3.20 -5.60
CA LEU A 36 -5.62 3.65 -6.14
C LEU A 36 -5.71 5.02 -6.83
N LYS A 37 -6.83 5.35 -7.46
CA LYS A 37 -6.97 6.62 -8.18
C LYS A 37 -6.75 7.82 -7.24
N PRO A 38 -7.44 7.97 -6.09
CA PRO A 38 -7.20 9.10 -5.18
C PRO A 38 -5.79 9.06 -4.60
N LEU A 39 -5.26 7.87 -4.34
CA LEU A 39 -3.90 7.71 -3.82
C LEU A 39 -2.84 8.35 -4.73
N PHE A 40 -3.01 8.23 -6.05
CA PHE A 40 -2.10 8.82 -7.04
C PHE A 40 -2.53 10.20 -7.55
N GLU A 41 -3.80 10.58 -7.51
CA GLU A 41 -4.21 11.94 -7.92
C GLU A 41 -4.08 12.97 -6.79
N GLU A 42 -4.38 12.57 -5.56
CA GLU A 42 -4.51 13.48 -4.41
C GLU A 42 -3.37 13.33 -3.40
N HIS A 43 -2.79 12.13 -3.28
CA HIS A 43 -1.80 11.81 -2.26
C HIS A 43 -0.40 11.45 -2.80
N TRP A 44 -0.16 11.66 -4.10
CA TRP A 44 1.09 11.24 -4.78
C TRP A 44 2.36 11.81 -4.15
N ASP A 45 2.28 13.00 -3.55
CA ASP A 45 3.39 13.73 -2.94
C ASP A 45 3.70 13.26 -1.50
N GLN A 46 2.78 12.49 -0.92
CA GLN A 46 2.89 11.96 0.45
C GLN A 46 3.41 10.52 0.46
N ILE A 47 3.19 9.77 -0.62
CA ILE A 47 3.50 8.33 -0.68
C ILE A 47 4.86 8.05 -1.32
N THR A 48 5.40 6.87 -0.98
CA THR A 48 6.50 6.24 -1.72
C THR A 48 6.00 4.92 -2.26
N PHE A 49 6.33 4.55 -3.49
CA PHE A 49 5.78 3.34 -4.11
C PHE A 49 6.75 2.64 -5.04
N GLY A 50 6.48 1.35 -5.25
CA GLY A 50 7.18 0.54 -6.22
C GLY A 50 7.23 -0.93 -5.82
N PRO A 51 7.82 -1.79 -6.66
CA PRO A 51 8.03 -3.19 -6.33
C PRO A 51 9.12 -3.36 -5.27
N LEU A 52 8.84 -4.15 -4.23
CA LEU A 52 9.80 -4.64 -3.24
C LEU A 52 9.94 -6.16 -3.44
N LEU A 53 10.69 -6.55 -4.46
CA LEU A 53 10.90 -7.93 -4.86
C LEU A 53 12.17 -8.51 -4.21
N LEU A 54 12.25 -9.84 -4.13
CA LEU A 54 13.48 -10.49 -3.69
C LEU A 54 14.62 -10.15 -4.67
N GLY A 55 15.65 -9.47 -4.18
CA GLY A 55 16.83 -9.08 -4.97
C GLY A 55 16.73 -7.72 -5.67
N ALA A 56 15.59 -7.03 -5.65
CA ALA A 56 15.46 -5.67 -6.17
C ALA A 56 14.27 -4.93 -5.55
N ALA A 57 14.50 -3.71 -5.07
CA ALA A 57 13.47 -2.83 -4.55
C ALA A 57 13.60 -1.45 -5.18
N TRP A 58 12.48 -0.91 -5.68
CA TRP A 58 12.40 0.48 -6.14
C TRP A 58 11.43 1.23 -5.24
N GLU A 59 11.89 2.32 -4.66
CA GLU A 59 11.11 3.20 -3.81
C GLU A 59 11.05 4.57 -4.48
N VAL A 60 9.95 4.82 -5.19
CA VAL A 60 9.78 6.03 -5.99
C VAL A 60 8.95 7.04 -5.23
N ARG A 61 9.48 8.26 -5.15
CA ARG A 61 8.72 9.46 -4.78
C ARG A 61 8.56 10.30 -6.02
N ALA A 62 7.32 10.54 -6.43
CA ALA A 62 7.06 11.32 -7.62
C ALA A 62 7.47 12.79 -7.39
N ALA A 63 8.12 13.38 -8.39
CA ALA A 63 8.56 14.78 -8.34
C ALA A 63 7.44 15.78 -8.68
N ASN A 64 6.34 15.29 -9.24
CA ASN A 64 5.19 16.07 -9.70
C ASN A 64 3.92 15.22 -9.65
N ALA A 65 2.76 15.88 -9.67
CA ALA A 65 1.48 15.22 -9.86
C ALA A 65 1.43 14.45 -11.18
N PRO A 66 0.70 13.32 -11.25
CA PRO A 66 0.49 12.67 -12.53
C PRO A 66 -0.28 13.60 -13.47
N THR A 67 0.14 13.61 -14.73
CA THR A 67 -0.58 14.27 -15.82
C THR A 67 -1.86 13.52 -16.19
N ARG A 68 -1.92 12.22 -15.91
CA ARG A 68 -3.05 11.35 -16.22
C ARG A 68 -3.06 10.10 -15.33
N VAL A 69 -4.25 9.74 -14.87
CA VAL A 69 -4.56 8.46 -14.22
C VAL A 69 -5.72 7.82 -14.96
N THR A 70 -5.48 6.68 -15.59
CA THR A 70 -6.48 6.01 -16.45
C THR A 70 -6.52 4.52 -16.21
N LEU A 71 -7.68 3.92 -16.49
CA LEU A 71 -7.87 2.48 -16.54
C LEU A 71 -8.24 2.09 -17.97
N ASN A 72 -7.45 1.21 -18.57
CA ASN A 72 -7.72 0.70 -19.91
C ASN A 72 -7.41 -0.80 -19.97
N ASN A 73 -8.39 -1.61 -20.39
CA ASN A 73 -8.24 -3.05 -20.57
C ASN A 73 -7.58 -3.75 -19.36
N GLY A 74 -8.07 -3.42 -18.16
CA GLY A 74 -7.58 -4.00 -16.89
C GLY A 74 -6.27 -3.42 -16.35
N TYR A 75 -5.61 -2.51 -17.06
CA TYR A 75 -4.41 -1.83 -16.57
C TYR A 75 -4.70 -0.41 -16.09
N LEU A 76 -4.37 -0.17 -14.82
CA LEU A 76 -4.19 1.17 -14.27
C LEU A 76 -2.87 1.74 -14.81
N THR A 77 -2.94 2.92 -15.41
CA THR A 77 -1.77 3.69 -15.84
C THR A 77 -1.69 4.97 -15.02
N ILE A 78 -0.54 5.18 -14.38
CA ILE A 78 -0.18 6.43 -13.72
C ILE A 78 0.93 7.09 -14.53
N ASP A 79 0.64 8.26 -15.09
CA ASP A 79 1.51 8.95 -16.04
C ASP A 79 2.02 10.28 -15.48
N PHE A 80 3.30 10.36 -15.16
CA PHE A 80 3.97 11.55 -14.64
C PHE A 80 4.62 12.41 -15.75
N GLY A 81 4.33 12.13 -17.03
CA GLY A 81 4.88 12.82 -18.19
C GLY A 81 6.17 12.15 -18.68
N LEU A 82 7.30 12.35 -18.00
CA LEU A 82 8.59 11.77 -18.41
C LEU A 82 8.65 10.25 -18.22
N TRP A 83 7.84 9.73 -17.31
CA TRP A 83 7.78 8.31 -16.99
C TRP A 83 6.36 7.96 -16.55
N HIS A 84 6.02 6.69 -16.68
CA HIS A 84 4.74 6.14 -16.26
C HIS A 84 4.93 4.68 -15.89
N PHE A 85 3.95 4.12 -15.19
CA PHE A 85 3.89 2.68 -14.93
C PHE A 85 2.49 2.14 -15.16
N HIS A 86 2.41 0.82 -15.32
CA HIS A 86 1.17 0.09 -15.57
C HIS A 86 1.01 -1.01 -14.52
N LEU A 87 -0.17 -1.10 -13.93
CA LEU A 87 -0.53 -2.13 -12.95
C LEU A 87 -1.81 -2.84 -13.39
N CYS A 88 -1.73 -4.17 -13.57
CA CYS A 88 -2.88 -4.96 -13.97
C CYS A 88 -3.80 -5.21 -12.76
N ILE A 89 -4.82 -4.37 -12.60
CA ILE A 89 -5.81 -4.45 -11.51
C ILE A 89 -7.12 -5.12 -11.94
N GLY A 90 -7.22 -5.49 -13.22
CA GLY A 90 -8.47 -5.85 -13.86
C GLY A 90 -8.36 -6.93 -14.93
N ALA A 91 -9.42 -7.13 -15.69
CA ALA A 91 -9.43 -8.13 -16.76
C ALA A 91 -8.68 -7.62 -17.99
N PHE A 92 -7.65 -8.36 -18.43
CA PHE A 92 -6.84 -8.01 -19.61
C PHE A 92 -7.12 -8.93 -20.79
N GLY A 93 -7.67 -8.39 -21.88
CA GLY A 93 -8.01 -9.17 -23.08
C GLY A 93 -6.86 -9.39 -24.07
N GLY A 94 -5.66 -8.87 -23.82
CA GLY A 94 -4.53 -8.91 -24.76
C GLY A 94 -3.59 -10.11 -24.61
N ALA A 95 -3.98 -11.14 -23.86
CA ALA A 95 -3.20 -12.36 -23.67
C ALA A 95 -4.11 -13.58 -23.51
N GLU A 96 -3.52 -14.78 -23.64
CA GLU A 96 -4.21 -16.04 -23.33
C GLU A 96 -4.78 -16.02 -21.89
N PRO A 97 -5.94 -16.66 -21.63
CA PRO A 97 -6.68 -16.52 -20.37
C PRO A 97 -5.84 -16.74 -19.11
N GLU A 98 -4.96 -17.75 -19.12
CA GLU A 98 -4.10 -18.02 -17.97
C GLU A 98 -3.04 -16.92 -17.78
N SER A 99 -2.41 -16.43 -18.85
CA SER A 99 -1.46 -15.31 -18.75
C SER A 99 -2.15 -14.04 -18.28
N ALA A 100 -3.37 -13.75 -18.76
CA ALA A 100 -4.18 -12.63 -18.29
C ALA A 100 -4.49 -12.75 -16.79
N ARG A 101 -4.84 -13.95 -16.33
CA ARG A 101 -5.07 -14.25 -14.91
C ARG A 101 -3.83 -14.02 -14.08
N LEU A 102 -2.66 -14.55 -14.48
CA LEU A 102 -1.41 -14.41 -13.71
C LEU A 102 -0.91 -12.96 -13.59
N ARG A 103 -1.28 -12.09 -14.53
CA ARG A 103 -0.94 -10.65 -14.47
C ARG A 103 -1.78 -9.89 -13.46
N ARG A 104 -3.04 -10.28 -13.26
CA ARG A 104 -4.01 -9.52 -12.47
C ARG A 104 -3.67 -9.58 -10.97
N THR A 105 -3.89 -8.46 -10.28
CA THR A 105 -3.91 -8.43 -8.81
C THR A 105 -4.92 -9.45 -8.28
N ALA A 106 -4.46 -10.28 -7.35
CA ALA A 106 -5.26 -11.32 -6.70
C ALA A 106 -5.40 -11.08 -5.19
N ARG A 107 -4.45 -10.36 -4.60
CA ARG A 107 -4.45 -10.01 -3.19
C ARG A 107 -3.99 -8.56 -3.03
N VAL A 108 -4.75 -7.81 -2.25
CA VAL A 108 -4.41 -6.48 -1.80
C VAL A 108 -4.66 -6.39 -0.30
N GLU A 109 -3.78 -5.68 0.40
CA GLU A 109 -3.87 -5.58 1.85
C GLU A 109 -3.26 -4.28 2.35
N LEU A 110 -3.97 -3.65 3.29
CA LEU A 110 -3.37 -2.67 4.19
C LEU A 110 -2.59 -3.43 5.25
N TYR A 111 -1.43 -2.91 5.65
CA TYR A 111 -0.60 -3.56 6.64
C TYR A 111 0.12 -2.55 7.53
N ARG A 112 0.50 -3.01 8.73
CA ARG A 112 1.54 -2.37 9.54
C ARG A 112 2.59 -3.39 9.96
N SER A 113 3.86 -3.02 9.88
CA SER A 113 4.96 -3.82 10.42
C SER A 113 5.15 -3.51 11.90
N LEU A 114 5.50 -4.52 12.67
CA LEU A 114 5.71 -4.44 14.12
C LEU A 114 7.17 -4.71 14.46
N ASN A 115 7.69 -4.06 15.51
CA ASN A 115 8.97 -4.43 16.12
C ASN A 115 8.83 -5.67 17.02
N LYS A 116 9.88 -6.02 17.77
CA LYS A 116 9.90 -7.20 18.65
C LYS A 116 8.95 -7.05 19.85
N GLU A 117 8.64 -5.82 20.21
CA GLU A 117 7.75 -5.41 21.30
C GLU A 117 6.29 -5.22 20.82
N ASP A 118 5.96 -5.65 19.61
CA ASP A 118 4.63 -5.49 18.98
C ASP A 118 4.18 -4.04 18.77
N GLN A 119 5.14 -3.12 18.67
CA GLN A 119 4.87 -1.71 18.38
C GLN A 119 4.98 -1.43 16.88
N PRO A 120 4.05 -0.67 16.29
CA PRO A 120 4.09 -0.32 14.87
C PRO A 120 5.33 0.48 14.47
N VAL A 121 5.92 0.14 13.33
CA VAL A 121 7.10 0.84 12.79
C VAL A 121 6.95 1.28 11.34
N SER A 122 6.03 0.69 10.58
CA SER A 122 5.77 1.06 9.18
C SER A 122 4.33 0.74 8.83
N TRP A 123 3.75 1.51 7.91
CA TRP A 123 2.37 1.38 7.44
C TRP A 123 2.36 1.41 5.92
N GLY A 124 1.50 0.60 5.31
CA GLY A 124 1.46 0.53 3.86
C GLY A 124 0.25 -0.18 3.29
N LEU A 125 0.20 -0.15 1.96
CA LEU A 125 -0.67 -0.93 1.10
C LEU A 125 0.23 -1.80 0.23
N ARG A 126 -0.12 -3.06 -0.01
CA ARG A 126 0.65 -3.90 -0.91
C ARG A 126 -0.23 -4.84 -1.72
N MET A 127 0.24 -5.15 -2.91
CA MET A 127 -0.54 -5.85 -3.94
C MET A 127 0.28 -6.99 -4.52
N TYR A 128 -0.37 -8.12 -4.72
CA TYR A 128 0.21 -9.35 -5.25
C TYR A 128 -0.64 -9.89 -6.39
N ASN A 129 0.02 -10.47 -7.38
CA ASN A 129 -0.65 -11.16 -8.46
C ASN A 129 -1.14 -12.56 -8.02
N HIS A 130 -1.76 -13.29 -8.96
CA HIS A 130 -2.26 -14.65 -8.71
C HIS A 130 -1.16 -15.70 -8.41
N GLU A 131 0.11 -15.41 -8.65
CA GLU A 131 1.25 -16.26 -8.26
C GLU A 131 1.81 -15.91 -6.87
N GLY A 132 1.25 -14.89 -6.22
CA GLY A 132 1.78 -14.38 -4.95
C GLY A 132 3.04 -13.54 -5.11
N THR A 133 3.40 -13.14 -6.34
CA THR A 133 4.51 -12.22 -6.60
C THR A 133 4.06 -10.79 -6.34
N GLN A 134 4.88 -10.02 -5.63
CA GLN A 134 4.54 -8.64 -5.30
C GLN A 134 4.56 -7.78 -6.57
N GLN A 135 3.48 -7.04 -6.81
CA GLN A 135 3.36 -6.13 -7.94
C GLN A 135 3.75 -4.70 -7.54
N MET A 136 3.23 -4.24 -6.40
CA MET A 136 3.46 -2.89 -5.90
C MET A 136 3.29 -2.87 -4.38
N THR A 137 4.16 -2.11 -3.72
CA THR A 137 3.95 -1.60 -2.37
C THR A 137 3.77 -0.09 -2.45
N VAL A 138 2.83 0.45 -1.68
CA VAL A 138 2.74 1.87 -1.37
C VAL A 138 3.05 2.02 0.12
N LEU A 139 4.17 2.66 0.41
CA LEU A 139 4.57 3.07 1.74
C LEU A 139 3.87 4.39 2.06
N LEU A 140 3.12 4.39 3.15
CA LEU A 140 2.41 5.57 3.64
C LEU A 140 3.36 6.46 4.47
N PRO A 141 3.02 7.73 4.71
CA PRO A 141 3.85 8.61 5.52
C PRO A 141 4.14 7.99 6.90
N ASN A 142 5.42 7.80 7.20
CA ASN A 142 5.86 7.19 8.44
C ASN A 142 6.11 8.28 9.51
N PRO A 143 5.41 8.27 10.67
CA PRO A 143 5.66 9.20 11.78
C PRO A 143 7.07 9.12 12.35
N LEU A 144 7.74 7.97 12.22
CA LEU A 144 9.07 7.71 12.76
C LEU A 144 10.20 8.18 11.83
N LEU A 145 9.85 8.69 10.64
CA LEU A 145 10.80 9.16 9.64
C LEU A 145 10.51 10.62 9.25
N THR A 146 11.57 11.37 8.93
CA THR A 146 11.44 12.68 8.29
C THR A 146 10.87 12.53 6.88
N PRO A 147 10.38 13.61 6.24
CA PRO A 147 9.97 13.57 4.85
C PRO A 147 11.07 13.04 3.92
N GLU A 148 12.34 13.24 4.24
CA GLU A 148 13.53 12.76 3.52
C GLU A 148 13.88 11.30 3.82
N GLN A 149 13.04 10.57 4.58
CA GLN A 149 13.24 9.17 4.99
C GLN A 149 14.40 8.95 5.98
N ASN A 150 14.84 9.99 6.69
CA ASN A 150 15.77 9.83 7.81
C ASN A 150 15.01 9.46 9.09
N ILE A 151 15.68 8.86 10.08
CA ILE A 151 15.04 8.61 11.38
C ILE A 151 14.70 9.96 12.03
N ALA A 152 13.44 10.13 12.43
CA ALA A 152 13.00 11.33 13.13
C ALA A 152 13.48 11.32 14.59
N GLU A 153 13.86 12.49 15.11
CA GLU A 153 14.20 12.66 16.54
C GLU A 153 12.99 12.42 17.45
N THR A 154 11.82 12.92 17.03
CA THR A 154 10.53 12.74 17.68
C THR A 154 9.49 12.31 16.66
N PRO A 155 8.60 11.35 16.97
CA PRO A 155 7.54 10.95 16.06
C PRO A 155 6.60 12.12 15.69
N ASP A 156 6.31 12.29 14.41
CA ASP A 156 5.25 13.17 13.91
C ASP A 156 3.99 12.36 13.60
N TRP A 157 3.11 12.24 14.59
CA TRP A 157 1.88 11.45 14.49
C TRP A 157 0.85 12.03 13.50
N SER A 158 0.99 13.29 13.06
CA SER A 158 0.10 13.85 12.03
C SER A 158 0.25 13.11 10.69
N ARG A 159 1.39 12.46 10.46
CA ARG A 159 1.69 11.66 9.26
C ARG A 159 0.80 10.43 9.13
N LEU A 160 0.13 9.99 10.21
CA LEU A 160 -0.84 8.89 10.16
C LEU A 160 -2.19 9.30 9.57
N ALA A 161 -2.43 10.57 9.21
CA ALA A 161 -3.71 11.03 8.68
C ALA A 161 -4.20 10.22 7.47
N LEU A 162 -3.31 9.92 6.51
CA LEU A 162 -3.67 9.10 5.34
C LEU A 162 -3.96 7.64 5.73
N TRP A 163 -3.21 7.07 6.67
CA TRP A 163 -3.47 5.73 7.19
C TRP A 163 -4.84 5.65 7.86
N ASP A 164 -5.16 6.60 8.74
CA ASP A 164 -6.45 6.69 9.42
C ASP A 164 -7.62 6.87 8.45
N GLN A 165 -7.43 7.70 7.41
CA GLN A 165 -8.42 7.88 6.34
C GLN A 165 -8.69 6.57 5.60
N LEU A 166 -7.64 5.86 5.17
CA LEU A 166 -7.78 4.58 4.46
C LEU A 166 -8.46 3.52 5.33
N ARG A 167 -8.08 3.43 6.62
CA ARG A 167 -8.74 2.55 7.58
C ARG A 167 -10.22 2.87 7.71
N LYS A 168 -10.58 4.15 7.88
CA LYS A 168 -11.97 4.52 8.04
C LYS A 168 -12.77 4.23 6.77
N GLN A 169 -12.24 4.57 5.61
CA GLN A 169 -12.94 4.45 4.35
C GLN A 169 -13.12 2.99 3.90
N TYR A 170 -12.09 2.16 4.05
CA TYR A 170 -12.07 0.81 3.45
C TYR A 170 -12.27 -0.32 4.45
N LEU A 171 -12.08 -0.06 5.75
CA LEU A 171 -12.23 -1.06 6.82
C LEU A 171 -13.33 -0.69 7.82
N ASP A 172 -13.89 0.53 7.74
CA ASP A 172 -14.76 1.13 8.77
C ASP A 172 -14.15 1.06 10.18
N LEU A 173 -12.83 1.23 10.26
CA LEU A 173 -12.09 1.27 11.51
C LEU A 173 -11.70 2.70 11.85
N ASP A 174 -11.97 3.11 13.08
CA ASP A 174 -11.46 4.37 13.62
C ASP A 174 -9.93 4.29 13.80
N PRO A 175 -9.25 5.45 13.98
CA PRO A 175 -7.83 5.49 14.30
C PRO A 175 -7.48 4.58 15.48
N ASP A 176 -6.44 3.76 15.34
CA ASP A 176 -6.00 2.87 16.40
C ASP A 176 -4.96 3.58 17.28
N PRO A 177 -5.20 3.73 18.60
CA PRO A 177 -4.22 4.33 19.51
C PRO A 177 -2.86 3.61 19.50
N VAL A 178 -2.81 2.32 19.18
CA VAL A 178 -1.56 1.55 19.08
C VAL A 178 -0.64 2.08 17.99
N ASP A 179 -1.18 2.67 16.91
CA ASP A 179 -0.37 3.29 15.85
C ASP A 179 0.48 4.46 16.36
N ARG A 180 0.16 5.01 17.55
CA ARG A 180 0.85 6.15 18.18
C ARG A 180 1.67 5.74 19.39
N SER A 181 1.96 4.45 19.55
CA SER A 181 2.62 3.88 20.73
C SER A 181 4.13 3.66 20.58
N SER A 182 4.65 3.70 19.35
CA SER A 182 6.04 3.37 19.07
C SER A 182 7.00 4.47 19.55
N PRO A 183 8.09 4.14 20.25
CA PRO A 183 9.07 5.11 20.74
C PRO A 183 10.03 5.59 19.63
N GLY A 184 9.88 5.11 18.40
CA GLY A 184 10.76 5.39 17.27
C GLY A 184 11.93 4.39 17.14
N TYR A 185 12.61 4.44 15.99
CA TYR A 185 13.71 3.52 15.66
C TYR A 185 14.95 3.69 16.56
N ASN A 186 15.10 4.84 17.23
CA ASN A 186 16.25 5.14 18.09
C ASN A 186 16.20 4.46 19.47
N ARG A 187 15.13 3.71 19.78
CA ARG A 187 14.91 3.08 21.09
C ARG A 187 14.51 1.60 21.01
N ALA A 188 14.70 0.97 19.85
CA ALA A 188 14.49 -0.46 19.60
C ALA A 188 15.81 -1.23 19.64
#